data_AF-A0AAU2RDM7-F1
#
_entry.id   AF-A0AAU2RDM7-F1
#
_cell.length_a   1.000
_cell.length_b   1.000
_cell.length_c   1.000
_cell.angle_alpha   90.00
_cell.angle_beta   90.00
_cell.angle_gamma   90.00
#
_symmetry.space_group_name_H-M   'P 1'
#
loop_
_entity.id
_entity.type
_entity.pdbx_description
1 polymer ?
#
loop_
_entity_poly.entity_id
_entity_poly.type
_entity_poly.pdbx_seq_one_letter_code
_entity_poly.pdbx_strand_id
1 'polypeptide(L)'
;MTTGAFWKATLERMVRTFAQAVLALLGGDGLGLIDVDWGQAFSIGGLAAVAALLTAIVASGGSTTGPGLTETVVTARSPRPLP
;
A
#
# COMPACT_ATOMS: atom_id res chain seq x y z
N MET A 1 -16.07 -1.90 0.51
CA MET A 1 -15.30 -1.81 -0.75
C MET A 1 -15.92 -0.85 -1.80
N THR A 2 -17.08 -0.23 -1.56
CA THR A 2 -17.80 0.57 -2.58
C THR A 2 -17.62 2.09 -2.45
N THR A 3 -16.81 2.57 -1.50
CA THR A 3 -16.61 4.00 -1.25
C THR A 3 -15.48 4.55 -2.11
N GLY A 4 -15.67 5.71 -2.77
CA GLY A 4 -14.64 6.35 -3.61
C GLY A 4 -13.34 6.65 -2.87
N ALA A 5 -13.39 6.90 -1.56
CA ALA A 5 -12.21 7.10 -0.72
C ALA A 5 -11.29 5.86 -0.66
N PHE A 6 -11.87 4.65 -0.62
CA PHE A 6 -11.10 3.40 -0.62
C PHE A 6 -10.30 3.23 -1.91
N TRP A 7 -10.95 3.45 -3.06
CA TRP A 7 -10.30 3.31 -4.36
C TRP A 7 -9.24 4.39 -4.59
N LYS A 8 -9.47 5.62 -4.11
CA LYS A 8 -8.46 6.68 -4.15
C LYS A 8 -7.21 6.32 -3.34
N ALA A 9 -7.39 5.86 -2.10
CA ALA A 9 -6.27 5.43 -1.26
C ALA A 9 -5.55 4.19 -1.82
N THR A 10 -6.30 3.25 -2.39
CA THR A 10 -5.74 2.05 -3.03
C THR A 10 -4.91 2.44 -4.25
N LEU A 11 -5.42 3.31 -5.13
CA LEU A 11 -4.69 3.77 -6.32
C LEU A 11 -3.39 4.50 -5.95
N GLU A 12 -3.45 5.40 -4.97
CA GLU A 12 -2.25 6.10 -4.48
C GLU A 12 -1.19 5.10 -3.98
N ARG A 13 -1.61 4.07 -3.24
CA ARG A 13 -0.72 3.02 -2.74
C ARG A 13 -0.14 2.18 -3.88
N MET A 14 -0.97 1.79 -4.86
CA MET A 14 -0.51 1.05 -6.04
C MET A 14 0.57 1.82 -6.81
N VAL A 15 0.33 3.11 -7.09
CA VAL A 15 1.29 3.97 -7.81
C VAL A 15 2.58 4.16 -7.01
N ARG A 16 2.46 4.37 -5.69
CA ARG A 16 3.64 4.46 -4.82
C ARG A 16 4.47 3.18 -4.83
N THR A 17 3.82 2.01 -4.73
CA THR A 17 4.51 0.71 -4.76
C THR A 17 5.13 0.43 -6.13
N PHE A 18 4.45 0.79 -7.22
CA PHE A 18 5.01 0.75 -8.58
C PHE A 18 6.32 1.55 -8.66
N ALA A 19 6.27 2.82 -8.26
CA ALA A 19 7.42 3.71 -8.34
C ALA A 19 8.59 3.20 -7.48
N GLN A 20 8.31 2.75 -6.25
CA GLN A 20 9.33 2.18 -5.37
C GLN A 20 9.99 0.93 -5.97
N ALA A 21 9.21 0.04 -6.60
CA ALA A 21 9.75 -1.16 -7.23
C ALA A 21 10.60 -0.85 -8.48
N VAL A 22 10.17 0.10 -9.31
CA VAL A 22 10.96 0.57 -10.46
C VAL A 22 12.27 1.22 -9.99
N LEU A 23 12.20 2.11 -8.99
CA LEU A 23 13.39 2.78 -8.44
C LEU A 23 14.40 1.80 -7.83
N ALA A 24 13.93 0.70 -7.22
CA ALA A 24 14.81 -0.32 -6.67
C ALA A 24 15.68 -1.00 -7.74
N LEU A 25 15.13 -1.21 -8.94
CA LEU A 25 15.87 -1.79 -10.07
C LEU A 25 16.84 -0.77 -10.69
N LEU A 26 16.42 0.49 -10.79
CA LEU A 26 17.26 1.58 -11.29
C LEU A 26 18.50 1.82 -10.40
N GLY A 27 18.35 1.65 -9.08
CA GLY A 27 19.45 1.83 -8.13
C GLY A 27 20.40 0.64 -8.00
N GLY A 28 20.05 -0.53 -8.57
CA GLY A 28 20.76 -1.79 -8.34
C GLY A 28 22.01 -1.99 -9.19
N ASP A 29 21.93 -1.64 -10.48
CA ASP A 29 22.93 -2.06 -11.48
C ASP A 29 23.87 -0.94 -11.95
N GLY A 30 23.71 0.30 -11.45
CA GLY A 30 24.55 1.44 -11.85
C GLY A 30 24.37 1.90 -13.30
N LEU A 31 23.31 1.42 -13.98
CA LEU A 31 22.98 1.77 -15.35
C LEU A 31 22.47 3.22 -15.46
N GLY A 32 22.79 3.88 -16.58
CA GLY A 32 22.26 5.20 -16.91
C GLY A 32 20.78 5.13 -17.30
N LEU A 33 20.08 6.28 -17.28
CA LEU A 33 18.64 6.38 -17.58
C LEU A 33 18.22 5.68 -18.89
N ILE A 34 19.10 5.68 -19.90
CA ILE A 34 18.83 5.10 -21.21
C ILE A 34 19.20 3.62 -21.33
N ASP A 35 20.11 3.13 -20.49
CA ASP A 35 20.68 1.78 -20.56
C ASP A 35 19.89 0.76 -19.74
N VAL A 36 18.93 1.26 -18.96
CA VAL A 36 18.02 0.43 -18.15
C VAL A 36 17.09 -0.38 -19.04
N ASP A 37 16.90 -1.66 -18.71
CA ASP A 37 15.81 -2.47 -19.25
C ASP A 37 14.45 -1.99 -18.70
N TRP A 38 13.86 -1.03 -19.41
CA TRP A 38 12.54 -0.48 -19.07
C TRP A 38 11.42 -1.52 -19.14
N GLY A 39 11.56 -2.53 -20.00
CA GLY A 39 10.58 -3.61 -20.12
C GLY A 39 10.53 -4.44 -18.84
N GLN A 40 11.70 -4.85 -18.34
CA GLN A 40 11.81 -5.56 -17.07
C GLN A 40 11.37 -4.67 -15.89
N ALA A 41 11.80 -3.40 -15.85
CA ALA A 41 11.48 -2.48 -14.78
C ALA A 41 9.95 -2.27 -14.63
N PHE A 42 9.26 -2.00 -15.73
CA PHE A 42 7.80 -1.81 -15.71
C PHE A 42 7.04 -3.12 -15.46
N SER A 43 7.56 -4.27 -15.88
CA SER A 43 6.96 -5.57 -15.58
C SER A 43 6.97 -5.85 -14.08
N ILE A 44 8.13 -5.68 -13.42
CA ILE A 44 8.27 -5.87 -11.97
C ILE A 44 7.46 -4.82 -11.20
N GLY A 45 7.55 -3.55 -11.61
CA GLY A 45 6.74 -2.48 -11.02
C GLY A 45 5.24 -2.77 -11.12
N GLY A 46 4.78 -3.24 -12.28
CA GLY A 46 3.40 -3.62 -12.52
C GLY A 46 2.94 -4.77 -11.61
N LEU A 47 3.77 -5.81 -11.46
CA LEU A 47 3.51 -6.91 -10.52
C LEU A 47 3.38 -6.40 -9.09
N ALA A 48 4.27 -5.50 -8.66
CA ALA A 48 4.23 -4.93 -7.32
C ALA A 48 2.94 -4.09 -7.09
N ALA A 49 2.49 -3.33 -8.10
CA ALA A 49 1.23 -2.60 -8.05
C ALA A 49 0.01 -3.53 -7.93
N VAL A 50 0.00 -4.63 -8.68
CA VAL A 50 -1.05 -5.66 -8.59
C VAL A 50 -1.05 -6.31 -7.21
N ALA A 51 0.12 -6.63 -6.66
CA ALA A 51 0.23 -7.17 -5.31
C ALA A 51 -0.30 -6.18 -4.25
N ALA A 52 -0.03 -4.88 -4.41
CA ALA A 52 -0.57 -3.84 -3.54
C ALA A 52 -2.10 -3.75 -3.61
N LEU A 53 -2.67 -3.89 -4.81
CA LEU A 53 -4.12 -3.94 -5.02
C LEU A 53 -4.74 -5.16 -4.32
N LEU A 54 -4.18 -6.36 -4.55
CA LEU A 54 -4.65 -7.60 -3.92
C LEU A 54 -4.58 -7.50 -2.39
N THR A 55 -3.51 -6.92 -1.87
CA THR A 55 -3.35 -6.66 -0.43
C THR A 55 -4.44 -5.72 0.10
N ALA A 56 -4.77 -4.65 -0.64
CA ALA A 56 -5.85 -3.73 -0.26
C ALA A 56 -7.24 -4.40 -0.29
N ILE A 57 -7.48 -5.29 -1.24
CA ILE A 57 -8.71 -6.09 -1.32
C ILE A 57 -8.81 -7.01 -0.10
N VAL A 58 -7.75 -7.77 0.20
CA VAL A 58 -7.72 -8.66 1.37
C VAL A 58 -7.92 -7.87 2.67
N ALA A 59 -7.22 -6.74 2.83
CA ALA A 59 -7.33 -5.90 4.01
C ALA A 59 -8.71 -5.27 4.21
N SER A 60 -9.46 -5.00 3.13
CA SER A 60 -10.80 -4.41 3.20
C SER A 60 -11.92 -5.42 3.42
N GLY A 61 -11.67 -6.72 3.25
CA GLY A 61 -12.59 -7.80 3.59
C GLY A 61 -12.48 -8.27 5.06
N GLY A 62 -11.37 -7.97 5.73
CA GLY A 62 -11.20 -8.24 7.16
C GLY A 62 -11.87 -7.15 8.01
N SER A 63 -12.82 -7.51 8.86
CA SER A 63 -13.35 -6.63 9.90
C SER A 63 -12.30 -6.41 11.00
N THR A 64 -11.21 -5.72 10.72
CA THR A 64 -10.21 -5.37 11.74
C THR A 64 -10.53 -3.98 12.29
N THR A 65 -11.55 -3.92 13.16
CA THR A 65 -11.65 -2.84 14.16
C THR A 65 -10.61 -3.13 15.25
N GLY A 66 -9.33 -2.88 14.94
CA GLY A 66 -8.19 -3.30 15.76
C GLY A 66 -6.84 -3.01 15.08
N PRO A 67 -5.75 -2.66 15.79
CA PRO A 67 -4.43 -2.39 15.17
C PRO A 67 -3.73 -3.63 14.59
N GLY A 68 -4.37 -4.80 14.57
CA GLY A 68 -3.90 -6.03 13.94
C GLY A 68 -4.97 -7.12 13.99
N LEU A 69 -4.70 -8.27 13.36
CA LEU A 69 -5.56 -9.46 13.45
C LEU A 69 -5.70 -10.00 14.90
N THR A 70 -4.82 -9.58 15.82
CA THR A 70 -4.77 -10.01 17.22
C THR A 70 -4.88 -8.87 18.24
N GLU A 71 -4.98 -7.62 17.80
CA GLU A 71 -5.02 -6.48 18.71
C GLU A 71 -6.38 -5.79 18.68
N THR A 72 -6.94 -5.53 19.87
CA THR A 72 -8.16 -4.72 20.05
C THR A 72 -7.76 -3.31 20.43
N VAL A 73 -8.35 -2.29 19.77
CA VAL A 73 -8.21 -0.89 20.20
C VAL A 73 -8.89 -0.74 21.57
N VAL A 74 -8.12 -0.43 22.62
CA VAL A 74 -8.69 0.10 23.86
C VAL A 74 -9.25 1.48 23.54
N THR A 75 -10.56 1.55 23.30
CA THR A 75 -11.26 2.83 23.19
C THR A 75 -11.27 3.44 24.58
N ALA A 76 -10.43 4.46 24.82
CA ALA A 76 -10.51 5.26 26.03
C ALA A 76 -11.84 6.04 26.02
N ARG A 77 -12.93 5.39 26.45
CA ARG A 77 -14.13 6.08 26.89
C ARG A 77 -13.93 6.44 28.35
N SER A 78 -13.71 7.72 28.62
CA SER A 78 -14.03 8.27 29.92
C SER A 78 -14.57 9.69 29.76
N PRO A 79 -15.91 9.88 29.77
CA PRO A 79 -16.49 11.13 30.20
C PRO A 79 -16.58 11.10 31.73
N ARG A 80 -15.76 11.90 32.40
CA ARG A 80 -16.13 12.40 33.73
C ARG A 80 -15.49 13.76 33.96
N PRO A 81 -16.19 14.87 33.68
CA PRO A 81 -15.92 16.08 34.43
C PRO A 81 -16.42 15.84 35.87
N LEU A 82 -15.67 16.25 36.88
CA LEU A 82 -16.08 16.78 38.21
C LEU A 82 -14.87 16.75 39.18
N PRO A 83 -14.75 17.67 40.15
CA PRO A 83 -15.68 18.74 40.54
C PRO A 83 -15.42 20.10 39.89
#